data_AF-A0A4Y2SQ87-F1
#
_entry.id   AF-A0A4Y2SQ87-F1
#
_cell.length_a   1.000
_cell.length_b   1.000
_cell.length_c   1.000
_cell.angle_alpha   90.00
_cell.angle_beta   90.00
_cell.angle_gamma   90.00
#
_symmetry.space_group_name_H-M   'P 1'
#
loop_
_entity.id
_entity.type
_entity.pdbx_description
1 polymer ?
#
loop_
_entity_poly.entity_id
_entity_poly.type
_entity_poly.pdbx_seq_one_letter_code
_entity_poly.pdbx_strand_id
1 'polypeptide(L)'
;MNCLLLLSFLGILMVSPLWGSKNTNLRGRQIEEFVNTHSLCLLNNGEDTYFHQRSRTFHSLDLALCTPSLAPYFNFRVGVDLRNSDHFPSFLDRVNVGSNDAQRPTRYLFRRADWTNFALRALITRDMVEGENLNEVVNLVTKTIISAADDSIPKSGLSFPKNRKPWWNKYCTDT
;
A
#
# COMPACT_ATOMS: atom_id res chain seq x y z
N MET A 1 4.13 -0.49 -4.64
CA MET A 1 2.95 -1.36 -4.82
C MET A 1 2.39 -1.57 -3.42
N ASN A 2 1.12 -1.25 -3.14
CA ASN A 2 0.53 -1.48 -1.81
C ASN A 2 -0.08 -2.88 -1.80
N CYS A 3 0.29 -3.72 -0.84
CA CYS A 3 -0.19 -5.10 -0.72
C CYS A 3 -0.76 -5.34 0.67
N LEU A 4 -1.94 -5.95 0.74
CA LEU A 4 -2.55 -6.46 1.98
C LEU A 4 -2.89 -7.93 1.73
N LEU A 5 -2.36 -8.81 2.56
CA LEU A 5 -2.53 -10.25 2.48
C LEU A 5 -3.14 -10.75 3.79
N LEU A 6 -4.30 -11.40 3.68
CA LEU A 6 -4.84 -12.23 4.75
C LEU A 6 -4.56 -13.67 4.36
N LEU A 7 -3.72 -14.34 5.13
CA LEU A 7 -3.34 -15.72 4.91
C LEU A 7 -3.98 -16.56 6.00
N SER A 8 -4.90 -17.45 5.62
CA SER A 8 -5.43 -18.49 6.49
C SER A 8 -4.81 -19.82 6.11
N PHE A 9 -4.13 -20.47 7.06
CA PHE A 9 -3.46 -21.75 6.83
C PHE A 9 -4.26 -22.89 7.45
N LEU A 10 -5.22 -23.41 6.69
CA LEU A 10 -6.02 -24.58 7.07
C LEU A 10 -5.12 -25.80 7.33
N GLY A 11 -5.17 -26.33 8.54
CA GLY A 11 -4.53 -27.61 8.91
C GLY A 11 -2.99 -27.59 8.97
N ILE A 12 -2.35 -26.43 8.85
CA ILE A 12 -0.90 -26.28 8.91
C ILE A 12 -0.53 -25.44 10.13
N LEU A 13 -0.06 -26.11 11.18
CA LEU A 13 0.41 -25.43 12.38
C LEU A 13 1.71 -24.64 12.08
N MET A 14 1.60 -23.32 12.10
CA MET A 14 2.72 -22.39 11.94
C MET A 14 2.96 -21.67 13.27
N VAL A 15 4.16 -21.86 13.81
CA VAL A 15 4.46 -21.44 15.18
C VAL A 15 5.62 -20.46 15.11
N SER A 16 5.40 -19.25 15.60
CA SER A 16 6.44 -18.22 15.82
C SER A 16 6.02 -17.28 16.95
N PRO A 17 6.97 -16.81 17.79
CA PRO A 17 6.75 -15.72 18.71
C PRO A 17 6.28 -14.42 18.04
N LEU A 18 6.59 -14.19 16.76
CA LEU A 18 6.19 -12.97 16.06
C LEU A 18 4.67 -12.78 16.02
N TRP A 19 3.90 -13.87 16.00
CA TRP A 19 2.43 -13.83 16.00
C TRP A 19 1.80 -14.55 17.20
N GLY A 20 2.51 -14.61 18.33
CA GLY A 20 1.93 -15.02 19.62
C GLY A 20 2.18 -16.46 20.06
N SER A 21 2.98 -17.24 19.32
CA SER A 21 3.33 -18.60 19.76
C SER A 21 4.51 -18.64 20.74
N LYS A 22 4.63 -19.71 21.52
CA LYS A 22 5.74 -19.86 22.49
C LYS A 22 7.10 -20.16 21.86
N ASN A 23 7.12 -20.80 20.70
CA ASN A 23 8.32 -21.30 20.03
C ASN A 23 8.27 -20.98 18.54
N THR A 24 9.36 -21.20 17.80
CA THR A 24 9.35 -21.14 16.32
C THR A 24 9.52 -22.54 15.74
N ASN A 25 8.67 -22.95 14.79
CA ASN A 25 8.88 -24.17 14.00
C ASN A 25 9.46 -23.86 12.61
N LEU A 26 9.84 -24.90 11.84
CA LEU A 26 10.46 -24.72 10.51
C LEU A 26 9.59 -23.86 9.57
N ARG A 27 8.27 -24.10 9.58
CA ARG A 27 7.31 -23.34 8.76
C ARG A 27 7.18 -21.88 9.22
N GLY A 28 7.18 -21.65 10.53
CA GLY A 28 7.24 -20.31 11.12
C GLY A 28 8.46 -19.57 10.61
N ARG A 29 9.64 -20.19 10.66
CA ARG A 29 10.89 -19.59 10.16
C ARG A 29 10.84 -19.23 8.67
N GLN A 30 10.25 -20.09 7.82
CA GLN A 30 10.09 -19.80 6.39
C GLN A 30 9.24 -18.55 6.15
N ILE A 31 8.25 -18.33 7.01
CA ILE A 31 7.33 -17.20 6.88
C ILE A 31 7.93 -15.93 7.49
N GLU A 32 8.68 -16.05 8.59
CA GLU A 32 9.54 -14.98 9.11
C GLU A 32 10.52 -14.50 8.03
N GLU A 33 11.18 -15.43 7.33
CA GLU A 33 12.08 -15.12 6.21
C GLU A 33 11.33 -14.45 5.07
N PHE A 34 10.18 -14.99 4.65
CA PHE A 34 9.35 -14.37 3.61
C PHE A 34 8.94 -12.92 3.96
N VAL A 35 8.51 -12.68 5.20
CA VAL A 35 8.14 -11.35 5.70
C VAL A 35 9.35 -10.41 5.63
N ASN A 36 10.52 -10.86 6.08
CA ASN A 36 11.75 -10.07 6.07
C ASN A 36 12.23 -9.77 4.64
N THR A 37 12.32 -10.77 3.77
CA THR A 37 12.78 -10.62 2.39
C THR A 37 11.94 -9.63 1.60
N HIS A 38 10.62 -9.60 1.84
CA HIS A 38 9.69 -8.71 1.15
C HIS A 38 9.39 -7.43 1.93
N SER A 39 10.05 -7.20 3.07
CA SER A 39 9.85 -6.04 3.95
C SER A 39 8.37 -5.82 4.29
N LEU A 40 7.66 -6.89 4.61
CA LEU A 40 6.26 -6.85 5.01
C LEU A 40 6.14 -6.58 6.51
N CYS A 41 5.02 -5.99 6.92
CA CYS A 41 4.65 -5.80 8.31
C CYS A 41 3.59 -6.83 8.70
N LEU A 42 3.77 -7.42 9.88
CA LEU A 42 2.77 -8.25 10.52
C LEU A 42 1.83 -7.38 11.35
N LEU A 43 0.53 -7.54 11.15
CA LEU A 43 -0.51 -6.79 11.87
C LEU A 43 -1.07 -7.55 13.07
N ASN A 44 -0.84 -8.87 13.17
CA ASN A 44 -1.29 -9.68 14.29
C ASN A 44 -0.79 -9.12 15.63
N ASN A 45 -1.68 -9.12 16.63
CA ASN A 45 -1.41 -8.66 17.99
C ASN A 45 -1.05 -9.81 18.96
N GLY A 46 -0.88 -11.03 18.45
CA GLY A 46 -0.58 -12.22 19.25
C GLY A 46 -1.79 -12.95 19.82
N GLU A 47 -3.02 -12.49 19.54
CA GLU A 47 -4.24 -13.23 19.90
C GLU A 47 -4.39 -14.50 19.05
N ASP A 48 -4.93 -15.55 19.68
CA ASP A 48 -5.16 -16.83 19.04
C ASP A 48 -6.32 -16.74 18.04
N THR A 49 -6.09 -17.21 16.81
CA THR A 49 -7.08 -17.19 15.72
C THR A 49 -7.71 -18.55 15.45
N TYR A 50 -7.28 -19.59 16.16
CA TYR A 50 -7.72 -20.96 15.95
C TYR A 50 -7.91 -21.70 17.28
N PHE A 51 -8.99 -22.47 17.40
CA PHE A 51 -9.25 -23.38 18.51
C PHE A 51 -9.25 -24.84 18.03
N HIS A 52 -8.24 -25.60 18.47
CA HIS A 52 -8.19 -27.02 18.17
C HIS A 52 -9.07 -27.81 19.14
N GLN A 53 -10.28 -28.15 18.70
CA GLN A 53 -11.31 -28.79 19.53
C GLN A 53 -10.83 -30.10 20.18
N ARG A 54 -10.02 -30.91 19.49
CA ARG A 54 -9.56 -32.21 20.00
C ARG A 54 -8.59 -32.07 21.19
N SER A 55 -7.58 -31.20 21.08
CA SER A 55 -6.62 -30.98 22.19
C SER A 55 -7.06 -29.89 23.16
N ARG A 56 -8.13 -29.14 22.84
CA ARG A 56 -8.59 -27.97 23.59
C ARG A 56 -7.49 -26.91 23.78
N THR A 57 -6.74 -26.66 22.72
CA THR A 57 -5.65 -25.67 22.71
C THR A 57 -5.90 -24.60 21.68
N PHE A 58 -5.40 -23.40 21.95
CA PHE A 58 -5.49 -22.24 21.09
C PHE A 58 -4.19 -22.04 20.31
N HIS A 59 -4.30 -21.56 19.07
CA HIS A 59 -3.17 -21.29 18.18
C HIS A 59 -3.45 -20.08 17.30
N SER A 60 -2.38 -19.44 16.82
CA SER A 60 -2.44 -18.34 15.84
C SER A 60 -2.05 -18.85 14.46
N LEU A 61 -3.05 -19.20 13.63
CA LEU A 61 -2.85 -19.74 12.28
C LEU A 61 -3.14 -18.74 11.17
N ASP A 62 -4.01 -17.77 11.43
CA ASP A 62 -4.36 -16.73 10.48
C ASP A 62 -3.45 -15.52 10.63
N LEU A 63 -2.79 -15.11 9.55
CA LEU A 63 -1.84 -14.00 9.51
C LEU A 63 -2.33 -12.85 8.63
N ALA A 64 -2.23 -11.64 9.15
CA ALA A 64 -2.46 -10.40 8.42
C ALA A 64 -1.12 -9.71 8.15
N LEU A 65 -0.73 -9.66 6.87
CA LEU A 65 0.50 -9.04 6.41
C LEU A 65 0.18 -7.84 5.51
N CYS A 66 0.96 -6.77 5.61
CA CYS A 66 0.82 -5.63 4.71
C CYS A 66 2.16 -5.00 4.35
N THR A 67 2.18 -4.19 3.31
CA THR A 67 3.33 -3.31 3.05
C THR A 67 3.45 -2.24 4.15
N PRO A 68 4.64 -1.73 4.48
CA PRO A 68 4.84 -0.74 5.54
C PRO A 68 4.00 0.53 5.38
N SER A 69 3.73 0.92 4.12
CA SER A 69 2.86 2.05 3.79
C SER A 69 1.41 1.89 4.24
N LEU A 70 0.94 0.66 4.48
CA LEU A 70 -0.43 0.38 4.91
C LEU A 70 -0.55 0.13 6.43
N ALA A 71 0.54 -0.26 7.08
CA ALA A 71 0.51 -0.68 8.49
C ALA A 71 -0.11 0.36 9.44
N PRO A 72 0.16 1.68 9.32
CA PRO A 72 -0.43 2.68 10.22
C PRO A 72 -1.94 2.87 10.07
N TYR A 73 -2.55 2.35 9.00
CA TYR A 73 -3.95 2.58 8.67
C TYR A 73 -4.89 1.47 9.15
N PHE A 74 -4.36 0.42 9.77
CA PHE A 74 -5.16 -0.73 10.20
C PHE A 74 -4.82 -1.14 11.63
N ASN A 75 -5.87 -1.43 12.39
CA ASN A 75 -5.79 -2.18 13.64
C ASN A 75 -6.29 -3.61 13.39
N PHE A 76 -5.59 -4.58 13.95
CA PHE A 76 -6.01 -5.98 13.93
C PHE A 76 -6.68 -6.33 15.27
N ARG A 77 -7.78 -7.08 15.21
CA ARG A 77 -8.40 -7.69 16.38
C ARG A 77 -8.97 -9.06 16.04
N VAL A 78 -9.01 -9.94 17.03
CA VAL A 78 -9.69 -11.23 16.93
C VAL A 78 -11.04 -11.17 17.65
N GLY A 79 -12.06 -11.77 17.06
CA GLY A 79 -13.37 -11.90 17.69
C GLY A 79 -13.37 -12.95 18.79
N VAL A 80 -14.23 -12.77 19.78
CA VAL A 80 -14.31 -13.63 20.97
C VAL A 80 -15.14 -14.90 20.79
N ASP A 81 -15.93 -14.98 19.71
CA ASP A 81 -16.84 -16.09 19.44
C ASP A 81 -16.45 -16.81 18.16
N LEU A 82 -16.34 -18.13 18.25
CA LEU A 82 -16.05 -19.06 17.17
C LEU A 82 -17.20 -19.18 16.15
N ARG A 83 -18.45 -18.89 16.55
CA ARG A 83 -19.63 -19.00 15.67
C ARG A 83 -19.73 -20.35 14.94
N ASN A 84 -19.51 -21.45 15.67
CA ASN A 84 -19.44 -22.83 15.16
C ASN A 84 -18.31 -23.13 14.14
N SER A 85 -17.34 -22.24 13.99
CA SER A 85 -16.07 -22.52 13.32
C SER A 85 -15.04 -23.02 14.32
N ASP A 86 -13.95 -23.60 13.82
CA ASP A 86 -12.70 -23.81 14.56
C ASP A 86 -11.76 -22.59 14.49
N HIS A 87 -12.05 -21.61 13.62
CA HIS A 87 -11.35 -20.33 13.52
C HIS A 87 -12.13 -19.18 14.16
N PHE A 88 -11.41 -18.32 14.88
CA PHE A 88 -11.96 -17.06 15.35
C PHE A 88 -12.00 -16.05 14.20
N PRO A 89 -13.07 -15.24 14.08
CA PRO A 89 -13.12 -14.22 13.06
C PRO A 89 -12.06 -13.14 13.33
N SER A 90 -11.25 -12.82 12.34
CA SER A 90 -10.26 -11.74 12.39
C SER A 90 -10.80 -10.48 11.71
N PHE A 91 -10.51 -9.32 12.29
CA PHE A 91 -10.97 -8.03 11.79
C PHE A 91 -9.78 -7.10 11.57
N LEU A 92 -9.81 -6.38 10.44
CA LEU A 92 -8.92 -5.27 10.14
C LEU A 92 -9.74 -3.98 10.16
N ASP A 93 -9.69 -3.27 11.27
CA ASP A 93 -10.37 -2.00 11.43
C ASP A 93 -9.51 -0.89 10.88
N ARG A 94 -10.06 -0.10 9.94
CA ARG A 94 -9.34 1.04 9.39
C ARG A 94 -9.23 2.12 10.45
N VAL A 95 -8.01 2.50 10.78
CA VAL A 95 -7.75 3.66 11.64
C VAL A 95 -8.03 4.91 10.81
N ASN A 96 -8.90 5.78 11.31
CA ASN A 96 -9.02 7.14 10.80
C ASN A 96 -7.77 7.92 11.22
N VAL A 97 -6.65 7.62 10.55
CA VAL A 97 -5.56 8.59 10.45
C VAL A 97 -6.20 9.74 9.70
N GLY A 98 -6.45 10.86 10.39
CA GLY A 98 -6.96 12.07 9.77
C GLY A 98 -6.19 12.27 8.48
N SER A 99 -6.91 12.47 7.37
CA SER A 99 -6.31 12.53 6.05
C SER A 99 -5.30 13.69 6.01
N ASN A 100 -4.07 13.40 6.38
CA ASN A 100 -2.94 13.89 5.62
C ASN A 100 -3.08 13.13 4.30
N ASP A 101 -4.05 13.56 3.47
CA ASP A 101 -4.04 13.29 2.05
C ASP A 101 -2.68 13.81 1.62
N ALA A 102 -1.70 12.91 1.61
CA ALA A 102 -0.46 13.13 0.91
C ALA A 102 -0.93 13.28 -0.53
N GLN A 103 -1.17 14.53 -0.90
CA GLN A 103 -1.61 14.97 -2.21
C GLN A 103 -0.75 14.19 -3.18
N ARG A 104 -1.39 13.31 -3.97
CA ARG A 104 -0.63 12.51 -4.92
C ARG A 104 0.16 13.52 -5.76
N PRO A 105 1.50 13.40 -5.85
CA PRO A 105 2.27 14.38 -6.59
C PRO A 105 1.71 14.44 -8.00
N THR A 106 1.36 15.64 -8.45
CA THR A 106 0.86 15.88 -9.81
C THR A 106 1.88 15.36 -10.82
N ARG A 107 1.44 14.52 -11.76
CA ARG A 107 2.29 13.97 -12.82
C ARG A 107 1.80 14.45 -14.18
N TYR A 108 2.72 14.73 -15.08
CA TYR A 108 2.38 15.00 -16.49
C TYR A 108 1.74 13.77 -17.13
N LEU A 109 0.59 13.98 -17.79
CA LEU A 109 -0.10 12.94 -18.54
C LEU A 109 0.40 12.93 -19.99
N PHE A 110 1.60 12.38 -20.22
CA PHE A 110 2.25 12.38 -21.55
C PHE A 110 1.40 11.79 -22.69
N ARG A 111 0.44 10.90 -22.38
CA ARG A 111 -0.52 10.36 -23.37
C ARG A 111 -1.52 11.41 -23.89
N ARG A 112 -1.67 12.54 -23.19
CA ARG A 112 -2.56 13.66 -23.52
C ARG A 112 -1.76 14.93 -23.86
N ALA A 113 -0.46 14.80 -24.07
CA ALA A 113 0.40 15.91 -24.41
C ALA A 113 0.09 16.44 -25.81
N ASP A 114 0.03 17.77 -25.94
CA ASP A 114 0.13 18.44 -27.24
C ASP A 114 1.63 18.60 -27.58
N TRP A 115 2.20 17.60 -28.23
CA TRP A 115 3.62 17.61 -28.58
C TRP A 115 3.98 18.69 -29.59
N THR A 116 3.03 19.12 -30.42
CA THR A 116 3.25 20.21 -31.38
C THR A 116 3.42 21.54 -30.65
N ASN A 117 2.53 21.86 -29.71
CA ASN A 117 2.65 23.05 -28.88
C ASN A 117 3.88 23.00 -27.97
N PHE A 118 4.20 21.83 -27.40
CA PHE A 118 5.42 21.64 -26.62
C PHE A 118 6.67 21.94 -27.44
N ALA A 119 6.78 21.38 -28.66
CA ALA A 119 7.94 21.60 -29.52
C ALA A 119 8.12 23.06 -29.93
N LEU A 120 7.01 23.78 -30.18
CA LEU A 120 7.03 25.21 -30.48
C LEU A 120 7.51 26.05 -29.28
N ARG A 121 7.14 25.66 -28.05
CA ARG A 121 7.45 26.42 -26.83
C ARG A 121 8.77 26.04 -26.18
N ALA A 122 9.23 24.81 -26.34
CA ALA A 122 10.46 24.29 -25.76
C ALA A 122 11.70 24.61 -26.61
N LEU A 123 11.61 25.58 -27.52
CA LEU A 123 12.69 25.92 -28.43
C LEU A 123 13.82 26.61 -27.66
N ILE A 124 15.00 25.98 -27.65
CA ILE A 124 16.21 26.52 -27.03
C ILE A 124 17.00 27.25 -28.12
N THR A 125 17.24 28.53 -27.92
CA THR A 125 18.01 29.37 -28.83
C THR A 125 19.47 29.45 -28.42
N ARG A 126 20.31 29.95 -29.34
CA ARG A 126 21.76 30.05 -29.14
C ARG A 126 22.12 31.06 -28.04
N ASP A 127 21.41 32.17 -27.97
CA ASP A 127 21.54 33.19 -26.93
C ASP A 127 21.23 32.65 -25.53
N MET A 128 20.33 31.67 -25.40
CA MET A 128 20.03 31.06 -24.10
C MET A 128 21.19 30.25 -23.53
N VAL A 129 22.11 29.76 -24.37
CA VAL A 129 23.21 28.87 -23.97
C VAL A 129 24.59 29.53 -24.00
N GLU A 130 24.71 30.72 -24.59
CA GLU A 130 25.96 31.49 -24.67
C GLU A 130 26.19 32.42 -23.46
N GLY A 131 25.41 32.28 -22.40
CA GLY A 131 25.58 33.05 -21.17
C GLY A 131 26.88 32.72 -20.42
N GLU A 132 27.51 33.73 -19.82
CA GLU A 132 28.77 33.56 -19.08
C GLU A 132 28.60 32.77 -17.77
N ASN A 133 27.42 32.83 -17.14
CA ASN A 133 27.12 32.14 -15.91
C ASN A 133 26.38 30.81 -16.17
N LEU A 134 27.08 29.70 -15.96
CA LEU A 134 26.54 28.35 -16.18
C LEU A 134 25.26 28.07 -15.37
N ASN A 135 25.16 28.55 -14.13
CA ASN A 135 23.98 28.33 -13.31
C ASN A 135 22.76 29.08 -13.85
N GLU A 136 22.96 30.27 -14.41
CA GLU A 136 21.89 31.06 -15.03
C GLU A 136 21.41 30.40 -16.33
N VAL A 137 22.34 29.94 -17.16
CA VAL A 137 22.03 29.20 -18.40
C VAL A 137 21.24 27.93 -18.09
N VAL A 138 21.68 27.11 -17.14
CA VAL A 138 20.98 25.88 -16.74
C VAL A 138 19.58 26.19 -16.21
N ASN A 139 19.45 27.23 -15.37
CA ASN A 139 18.16 27.66 -14.85
C ASN A 139 17.21 28.14 -15.96
N LEU A 140 17.72 28.89 -16.94
CA LEU A 140 16.94 29.40 -18.06
C LEU A 140 16.42 28.27 -18.95
N VAL A 141 17.29 27.33 -19.32
CA VAL A 141 16.90 26.14 -20.10
C VAL A 141 15.88 25.30 -19.35
N THR A 142 16.14 25.03 -18.07
CA THR A 142 15.24 24.23 -17.22
C THR A 142 13.86 24.88 -17.10
N LYS A 143 13.80 26.19 -16.84
CA LYS A 143 12.54 26.94 -16.76
C LYS A 143 11.77 26.91 -18.08
N THR A 144 12.47 27.03 -19.20
CA THR A 144 11.86 27.01 -20.54
C THR A 144 11.19 25.67 -20.81
N ILE A 145 11.90 24.56 -20.54
CA ILE A 145 11.37 23.20 -20.71
C ILE A 145 10.18 22.96 -19.78
N ILE A 146 10.27 23.36 -18.51
CA ILE A 146 9.20 23.18 -17.54
C ILE A 146 7.96 23.99 -17.94
N SER A 147 8.12 25.26 -18.33
CA SER A 147 7.01 26.11 -18.75
C SER A 147 6.33 25.57 -20.01
N ALA A 148 7.11 25.10 -20.99
CA ALA A 148 6.55 24.47 -22.18
C ALA A 148 5.75 23.19 -21.83
N ALA A 149 6.24 22.40 -20.87
CA ALA A 149 5.55 21.21 -20.39
C ALA A 149 4.25 21.57 -19.64
N ASP A 150 4.27 22.61 -18.81
CA ASP A 150 3.11 23.10 -18.07
C ASP A 150 1.98 23.60 -18.99
N ASP A 151 2.34 24.29 -20.08
CA ASP A 151 1.38 24.81 -21.05
C ASP A 151 0.81 23.73 -21.99
N SER A 152 1.58 22.67 -22.25
CA SER A 152 1.29 21.72 -23.34
C SER A 152 0.90 20.31 -22.84
N ILE A 153 1.15 20.00 -21.57
CA ILE A 153 0.93 18.66 -21.01
C ILE A 153 0.04 18.75 -19.76
N PRO A 154 -1.21 18.27 -19.82
CA PRO A 154 -2.09 18.31 -18.67
C PRO A 154 -1.55 17.43 -17.53
N LYS A 155 -1.68 17.91 -16.29
CA LYS A 155 -1.28 17.18 -15.08
C LYS A 155 -2.41 16.30 -14.56
N SER A 156 -2.07 15.19 -13.90
CA SER A 156 -3.01 14.31 -13.23
C SER A 156 -3.75 15.06 -12.12
N GLY A 157 -5.07 14.88 -12.03
CA GLY A 157 -5.85 15.44 -10.93
C GLY A 157 -5.42 14.90 -9.56
N LEU A 158 -5.71 15.69 -8.52
CA LEU A 158 -5.41 15.39 -7.13
C LEU A 158 -6.37 14.35 -6.50
N SER A 159 -7.48 14.06 -7.19
CA SER A 159 -8.50 13.14 -6.67
C SER A 159 -8.03 11.70 -6.74
N PHE A 160 -8.11 11.00 -5.62
CA PHE A 160 -8.07 9.55 -5.61
C PHE A 160 -9.33 9.01 -6.30
N PRO A 161 -9.22 7.96 -7.14
CA PRO A 161 -10.40 7.19 -7.51
C PRO A 161 -11.02 6.62 -6.23
N LYS A 162 -12.33 6.76 -6.05
CA LYS A 162 -13.04 6.10 -4.94
C LYS A 162 -12.66 4.62 -4.95
N ASN A 163 -12.31 4.08 -3.78
CA ASN A 163 -12.03 2.66 -3.62
C ASN A 163 -13.17 1.87 -4.25
N ARG A 164 -12.88 1.18 -5.36
CA ARG A 164 -13.85 0.27 -5.95
C ARG A 164 -14.00 -0.88 -4.96
N LYS A 165 -15.22 -1.12 -4.49
CA LYS A 165 -15.54 -2.30 -3.69
C LYS A 165 -16.01 -3.39 -4.66
N PRO A 166 -15.13 -4.27 -5.18
CA PRO A 166 -15.47 -5.17 -6.29
C PRO A 166 -16.60 -6.15 -5.96
N TRP A 167 -16.84 -6.47 -4.68
CA TRP A 167 -17.89 -7.39 -4.25
C TRP A 167 -19.05 -6.72 -3.50
N TRP A 168 -18.95 -5.44 -3.15
CA TRP A 168 -19.97 -4.75 -2.34
C TRP A 168 -21.01 -4.12 -3.25
N ASN A 169 -22.23 -4.65 -3.25
CA ASN A 169 -23.36 -4.08 -3.96
C ASN A 169 -24.45 -3.62 -2.96
N LYS A 170 -25.55 -3.04 -3.46
CA LYS A 170 -26.62 -2.52 -2.61
C LYS A 170 -27.22 -3.62 -1.70
N TYR A 171 -27.32 -4.85 -2.18
CA TYR A 171 -27.84 -5.99 -1.42
C TYR A 171 -27.01 -6.29 -0.16
N CYS A 172 -25.72 -5.97 -0.14
CA CYS A 172 -24.85 -6.16 1.03
C CYS A 172 -25.03 -5.08 2.12
N THR A 173 -25.83 -4.04 1.88
CA THR A 173 -25.98 -2.89 2.78
C THR A 173 -27.29 -2.94 3.58
N ASP A 174 -28.25 -3.76 3.15
CA ASP A 174 -29.63 -3.80 3.66
C ASP A 174 -29.86 -4.89 4.74
N THR A 175 -28.81 -5.39 5.39
CA THR A 175 -28.87 -6.33 6.53
C THR A 175 -28.45 -5.63 7.82
#